data_AF-A0A7J8HAJ4-F1
#
_entry.id   AF-A0A7J8HAJ4-F1
#
_cell.length_a   1.000
_cell.length_b   1.000
_cell.length_c   1.000
_cell.angle_alpha   90.00
_cell.angle_beta   90.00
_cell.angle_gamma   90.00
#
_symmetry.space_group_name_H-M   'P 1'
#
loop_
_entity.id
_entity.type
_entity.pdbx_description
1 polymer ?
#
loop_
_entity_poly.entity_id
_entity_poly.type
_entity_poly.pdbx_seq_one_letter_code
_entity_poly.pdbx_strand_id
1 'polypeptide(L)'
;MCVCLNKEVTCKRETCPTLSRDCALAIKQRGACCEQCKGCTYDGNTYNSSFKWQSPAEPCVRRQCQEGVVTESELRCVVHCENPSRHLGTCCPTCPGCVFEGVQYREGEDFRPEGDKCTRCSCALSGSPCCPPAPKGQLRALILTLTSTFPLTG
;
A
#
# COMPACT_ATOMS: atom_id res chain seq x y z
N MET A 1 26.50 -40.74 -12.33
CA MET A 1 26.41 -42.20 -12.09
C MET A 1 26.92 -42.95 -13.32
N CYS A 2 27.85 -43.88 -13.16
CA CYS A 2 28.26 -44.78 -14.22
C CYS A 2 27.84 -46.21 -13.86
N VAL A 3 27.26 -46.93 -14.81
CA VAL A 3 26.90 -48.34 -14.66
C VAL A 3 27.68 -49.15 -15.69
N CYS A 4 28.23 -50.29 -15.27
CA CYS A 4 28.91 -51.21 -16.16
C CYS A 4 27.95 -52.36 -16.47
N LEU A 5 27.55 -52.49 -17.73
CA LEU A 5 26.71 -53.57 -18.22
C LEU A 5 27.44 -54.24 -19.39
N ASN A 6 27.61 -55.56 -19.33
CA ASN A 6 28.17 -56.35 -20.43
C ASN A 6 29.51 -55.82 -20.99
N LYS A 7 30.43 -55.38 -20.12
CA LYS A 7 31.73 -54.78 -20.48
C LYS A 7 31.64 -53.41 -21.18
N GLU A 8 30.45 -52.83 -21.27
CA GLU A 8 30.22 -51.46 -21.73
C GLU A 8 29.94 -50.56 -20.52
N VAL A 9 30.62 -49.41 -20.47
CA VAL A 9 30.46 -48.43 -19.39
C VAL A 9 29.54 -47.32 -19.86
N THR A 10 28.34 -47.25 -19.30
CA THR A 10 27.38 -46.17 -19.56
C THR A 10 27.45 -45.16 -18.43
N CYS A 11 28.00 -43.98 -18.72
CA CYS A 11 28.07 -42.88 -17.78
C CYS A 11 26.97 -41.85 -18.06
N LYS A 12 26.11 -41.62 -17.06
CA LYS A 12 25.22 -40.46 -17.06
C LYS A 12 25.87 -39.33 -16.27
N ARG A 13 26.20 -38.24 -16.98
CA ARG A 13 26.66 -37.00 -16.36
C ARG A 13 25.48 -36.35 -15.64
N GLU A 14 25.67 -35.99 -14.38
CA GLU A 14 24.69 -35.18 -13.66
C GLU A 14 24.77 -33.75 -14.18
N THR A 15 23.62 -33.20 -14.53
CA THR A 15 23.49 -31.81 -14.96
C THR A 15 23.09 -30.98 -13.76
N CYS A 16 23.86 -29.93 -13.46
CA CYS A 16 23.52 -29.04 -12.36
C CYS A 16 22.37 -28.11 -12.74
N PRO A 17 21.42 -27.87 -11.82
CA PRO A 17 20.38 -26.87 -12.03
C PRO A 17 21.00 -25.47 -12.12
N THR A 18 20.40 -24.60 -12.93
CA THR A 18 20.81 -23.20 -12.99
C THR A 18 20.42 -22.51 -11.70
N LEU A 19 21.39 -21.89 -11.03
CA LEU A 19 21.14 -21.09 -9.83
C LEU A 19 20.30 -19.85 -10.18
N SER A 20 19.51 -19.39 -9.20
CA SER A 20 18.72 -18.16 -9.37
C SER A 20 19.64 -16.96 -9.65
N ARG A 21 19.18 -16.01 -10.46
CA ARG A 21 19.94 -14.75 -10.71
C ARG A 21 20.06 -13.90 -9.44
N ASP A 22 19.13 -14.05 -8.50
CA ASP A 22 19.13 -13.37 -7.20
C ASP A 22 20.01 -14.09 -6.16
N CYS A 23 20.79 -15.08 -6.59
CA CYS A 23 21.74 -15.79 -5.74
C CYS A 23 23.00 -14.93 -5.54
N ALA A 24 23.14 -14.37 -4.35
CA ALA A 24 24.31 -13.54 -4.03
C ALA A 24 25.53 -14.38 -3.64
N LEU A 25 25.33 -15.57 -3.06
CA LEU A 25 26.40 -16.48 -2.67
C LEU A 25 26.07 -17.93 -3.03
N ALA A 26 26.85 -18.51 -3.94
CA ALA A 26 26.81 -19.92 -4.27
C ALA A 26 27.87 -20.68 -3.45
N ILE A 27 27.48 -21.80 -2.85
CA ILE A 27 28.36 -22.66 -2.06
C ILE A 27 28.35 -24.09 -2.60
N LYS A 28 29.53 -24.69 -2.71
CA LYS A 28 29.69 -26.11 -3.04
C LYS A 28 30.07 -26.88 -1.78
N GLN A 29 29.16 -27.70 -1.28
CA GLN A 29 29.42 -28.55 -0.12
C GLN A 29 30.45 -29.64 -0.45
N ARG A 30 31.24 -30.08 0.54
CA ARG A 30 32.18 -31.19 0.34
C ARG A 30 31.42 -32.46 -0.06
N GLY A 31 31.80 -33.06 -1.17
CA GLY A 31 31.14 -34.24 -1.73
C GLY A 31 29.90 -33.93 -2.60
N ALA A 32 29.48 -32.67 -2.71
CA ALA A 32 28.40 -32.29 -3.61
C ALA A 32 28.90 -32.14 -5.06
N CYS A 33 28.12 -32.62 -6.03
CA CYS A 33 28.37 -32.41 -7.45
C CYS A 33 28.16 -30.94 -7.82
N CYS A 34 27.06 -30.36 -7.34
CA CYS A 34 26.57 -29.03 -7.73
C CYS A 34 26.66 -28.02 -6.59
N GLU A 35 26.80 -26.77 -6.99
CA GLU A 35 26.66 -25.61 -6.11
C GLU A 35 25.18 -25.33 -5.78
N GLN A 36 24.94 -24.76 -4.61
CA GLN A 36 23.63 -24.31 -4.16
C GLN A 36 23.74 -22.91 -3.58
N CYS A 37 22.66 -22.13 -3.71
CA CYS A 37 22.59 -20.82 -3.09
C CYS A 37 22.59 -20.94 -1.57
N LYS A 38 23.42 -20.13 -0.91
CA LYS A 38 23.47 -20.06 0.54
C LYS A 38 22.17 -19.45 1.07
N GLY A 39 21.31 -20.29 1.62
CA GLY A 39 20.15 -19.88 2.40
C GLY A 39 20.50 -19.49 3.84
N CYS A 40 19.51 -18.98 4.56
CA CYS A 40 19.61 -18.56 5.95
C CYS A 40 18.78 -19.47 6.85
N THR A 41 19.20 -19.62 8.10
CA THR A 41 18.41 -20.27 9.14
C THR A 41 18.00 -19.22 10.16
N TYR A 42 16.70 -19.07 10.38
CA TYR A 42 16.15 -18.11 11.32
C TYR A 42 14.99 -18.76 12.07
N ASP A 43 15.04 -18.71 13.41
CA ASP A 43 14.00 -19.25 14.29
C ASP A 43 13.60 -20.70 13.95
N GLY A 44 14.60 -21.55 13.70
CA GLY A 44 14.41 -22.95 13.30
C GLY A 44 13.97 -23.19 11.84
N ASN A 45 13.61 -22.13 11.11
CA ASN A 45 13.17 -22.21 9.71
C ASN A 45 14.31 -21.92 8.73
N THR A 46 14.24 -22.52 7.54
CA THR A 46 15.22 -22.31 6.46
C THR A 46 14.63 -21.44 5.36
N TYR A 47 15.36 -20.39 4.98
CA TYR A 47 14.95 -19.42 3.98
C TYR A 47 15.92 -19.41 2.80
N ASN A 48 15.38 -19.33 1.59
CA ASN A 48 16.18 -19.25 0.37
C ASN A 48 16.95 -17.93 0.29
N SER A 49 18.06 -17.93 -0.47
CA SER A 49 18.79 -16.69 -0.77
C SER A 49 17.85 -15.66 -1.40
N SER A 50 17.97 -14.42 -0.95
CA SER A 50 17.16 -13.25 -1.37
C SER A 50 15.68 -13.32 -1.02
N PHE A 51 15.26 -14.29 -0.21
CA PHE A 51 13.88 -14.38 0.27
C PHE A 51 13.58 -13.28 1.30
N LYS A 52 12.42 -12.64 1.17
CA LYS A 52 11.94 -11.58 2.06
C LYS A 52 10.67 -12.05 2.76
N TRP A 53 10.58 -11.84 4.06
CA TRP A 53 9.41 -12.23 4.85
C TRP A 53 9.11 -11.24 5.97
N GLN A 54 7.88 -11.32 6.47
CA GLN A 54 7.37 -10.58 7.61
C GLN A 54 6.60 -11.57 8.49
N SER A 55 6.60 -11.33 9.80
CA SER A 55 5.82 -12.16 10.72
C SER A 55 4.47 -11.48 11.02
N PRO A 56 3.38 -12.24 11.24
CA PRO A 56 2.12 -11.66 11.67
C PRO A 56 2.20 -10.98 13.05
N ALA A 57 3.12 -11.44 13.90
CA ALA A 57 3.39 -10.84 15.21
C ALA A 57 4.09 -9.48 15.10
N GLU A 58 4.92 -9.30 14.07
CA GLU A 58 5.71 -8.10 13.83
C GLU A 58 5.57 -7.64 12.37
N PRO A 59 4.41 -7.06 11.98
CA PRO A 59 4.16 -6.69 10.59
C PRO A 59 5.07 -5.54 10.11
N CYS A 60 5.66 -4.77 11.03
CA CYS A 60 6.59 -3.69 10.71
C CYS A 60 8.02 -4.15 10.49
N VAL A 61 8.33 -5.40 10.79
CA VAL A 61 9.68 -5.91 10.71
C VAL A 61 9.80 -6.73 9.43
N ARG A 62 10.54 -6.20 8.45
CA ARG A 62 10.86 -6.91 7.21
C ARG A 62 12.22 -7.58 7.33
N ARG A 63 12.22 -8.90 7.24
CA ARG A 63 13.42 -9.73 7.24
C ARG A 63 13.78 -10.15 5.82
N GLN A 64 15.06 -10.23 5.54
CA GLN A 64 15.57 -10.68 4.25
C GLN A 64 16.77 -11.59 4.45
N CYS A 65 16.80 -12.70 3.73
CA CYS A 65 17.97 -13.55 3.67
C CYS A 65 18.87 -13.07 2.55
N GLN A 66 20.10 -12.71 2.85
CA GLN A 66 21.10 -12.34 1.85
C GLN A 66 22.43 -12.97 2.22
N GLU A 67 22.99 -13.77 1.31
CA GLU A 67 24.34 -14.36 1.47
C GLU A 67 24.48 -15.23 2.73
N GLY A 68 23.38 -15.84 3.19
CA GLY A 68 23.35 -16.62 4.43
C GLY A 68 23.20 -15.79 5.72
N VAL A 69 23.06 -14.47 5.60
CA VAL A 69 22.81 -13.55 6.71
C VAL A 69 21.36 -13.07 6.65
N VAL A 70 20.71 -13.04 7.81
CA VAL A 70 19.37 -12.47 7.95
C VAL A 70 19.52 -11.00 8.27
N THR A 71 19.05 -10.14 7.38
CA THR A 71 18.96 -8.70 7.62
C THR A 71 17.54 -8.35 8.05
N GLU A 72 17.44 -7.45 9.03
CA GLU A 72 16.18 -6.98 9.57
C GLU A 72 16.06 -5.48 9.33
N SER A 73 14.89 -5.06 8.86
CA SER A 73 14.57 -3.66 8.61
C SER A 73 13.24 -3.31 9.23
N GLU A 74 13.23 -2.27 10.05
CA GLU A 74 12.03 -1.73 10.70
C GLU A 74 11.37 -0.69 9.79
N LEU A 75 10.09 -0.87 9.50
CA LEU A 75 9.29 0.08 8.73
C LEU A 75 8.68 1.11 9.68
N ARG A 76 9.00 2.39 9.46
CA ARG A 76 8.45 3.52 10.22
C ARG A 76 7.49 4.32 9.36
N CYS A 77 6.23 4.37 9.78
CA CYS A 77 5.18 5.07 9.06
C CYS A 77 5.07 6.51 9.58
N VAL A 78 5.04 7.49 8.68
CA VAL A 78 4.74 8.88 9.02
C VAL A 78 3.27 9.13 8.66
N VAL A 79 2.46 9.47 9.65
CA VAL A 79 1.02 9.67 9.49
C VAL A 79 0.66 11.07 10.01
N HIS A 80 -0.08 11.83 9.21
CA HIS A 80 -0.38 13.25 9.45
C HIS A 80 -1.82 13.50 9.88
N CYS A 81 -2.58 12.47 10.26
CA CYS A 81 -3.95 12.60 10.77
C CYS A 81 -4.00 12.59 12.29
N GLU A 82 -5.06 13.21 12.83
CA GLU A 82 -5.23 13.42 14.27
C GLU A 82 -5.61 12.13 15.02
N ASN A 83 -6.30 11.19 14.36
CA ASN A 83 -6.70 9.92 14.96
C ASN A 83 -6.50 8.70 14.04
N PRO A 84 -5.26 8.20 13.91
CA PRO A 84 -4.94 7.03 13.09
C PRO A 84 -5.55 5.73 13.64
N SER A 85 -6.21 4.94 12.80
CA SER A 85 -6.73 3.61 13.13
C SER A 85 -5.70 2.51 12.82
N ARG A 86 -5.38 1.67 13.81
CA ARG A 86 -4.54 0.48 13.63
C ARG A 86 -5.39 -0.73 13.30
N HIS A 87 -5.04 -1.45 12.24
CA HIS A 87 -5.66 -2.74 11.92
C HIS A 87 -4.74 -3.89 12.31
N LEU A 88 -5.32 -4.96 12.86
CA LEU A 88 -4.58 -6.18 13.21
C LEU A 88 -3.90 -6.75 11.95
N GLY A 89 -2.61 -7.09 12.07
CA GLY A 89 -1.82 -7.64 10.96
C GLY A 89 -1.28 -6.61 9.96
N THR A 90 -1.56 -5.31 10.13
CA THR A 90 -0.95 -4.24 9.32
C THR A 90 0.12 -3.50 10.12
N CYS A 91 1.21 -3.11 9.45
CA CYS A 91 2.24 -2.29 10.09
C CYS A 91 1.80 -0.84 10.28
N CYS A 92 1.39 -0.21 9.18
CA CYS A 92 1.03 1.20 9.20
C CYS A 92 -0.43 1.39 9.60
N PRO A 93 -0.73 2.34 10.50
CA PRO A 93 -2.10 2.75 10.70
C PRO A 93 -2.61 3.49 9.47
N THR A 94 -3.92 3.45 9.30
CA THR A 94 -4.66 4.16 8.27
C THR A 94 -5.40 5.34 8.91
N CYS A 95 -5.62 6.39 8.16
CA CYS A 95 -6.46 7.49 8.62
C CYS A 95 -7.92 7.12 8.36
N PRO A 96 -8.77 7.05 9.40
CA PRO A 96 -10.20 6.92 9.19
C PRO A 96 -10.65 8.17 8.45
N GLY A 97 -11.27 7.97 7.29
CA GLY A 97 -11.87 9.06 6.53
C GLY A 97 -13.01 9.74 7.30
N CYS A 98 -13.54 10.83 6.76
CA CYS A 98 -14.62 11.58 7.40
C CYS A 98 -15.95 10.87 7.23
N VAL A 99 -16.78 10.88 8.26
CA VAL A 99 -18.18 10.44 8.16
C VAL A 99 -19.08 11.67 8.10
N PHE A 100 -19.85 11.82 7.03
CA PHE A 100 -20.84 12.88 6.88
C PHE A 100 -22.19 12.28 6.47
N GLU A 101 -23.25 12.59 7.22
CA GLU A 101 -24.60 12.04 7.03
C GLU A 101 -24.66 10.49 6.94
N GLY A 102 -23.75 9.79 7.62
CA GLY A 102 -23.66 8.33 7.62
C GLY A 102 -22.89 7.73 6.44
N VAL A 103 -22.34 8.56 5.55
CA VAL A 103 -21.47 8.14 4.44
C VAL A 103 -20.01 8.37 4.81
N GLN A 104 -19.16 7.38 4.55
CA GLN A 104 -17.73 7.47 4.80
C GLN A 104 -16.99 7.95 3.54
N TYR A 105 -16.26 9.05 3.67
CA TYR A 105 -15.47 9.68 2.61
C TYR A 105 -13.98 9.56 2.93
N ARG A 106 -13.15 9.34 1.92
CA ARG A 106 -11.69 9.25 2.13
C ARG A 106 -11.11 10.61 2.46
N GLU A 107 -9.97 10.60 3.15
CA GLU A 107 -9.20 11.81 3.41
C GLU A 107 -8.84 12.52 2.09
N GLY A 108 -9.13 13.82 2.00
CA GLY A 108 -8.95 14.61 0.78
C GLY A 108 -10.05 14.45 -0.28
N GLU A 109 -11.05 13.60 -0.05
CA GLU A 109 -12.18 13.43 -0.96
C GLU A 109 -13.16 14.60 -0.86
N ASP A 110 -13.60 15.11 -2.01
CA ASP A 110 -14.66 16.11 -2.08
C ASP A 110 -16.01 15.49 -2.42
N PHE A 111 -17.04 15.89 -1.68
CA PHE A 111 -18.38 15.37 -1.82
C PHE A 111 -19.43 16.48 -1.75
N ARG A 112 -20.61 16.17 -2.29
CA ARG A 112 -21.79 17.04 -2.28
C ARG A 112 -22.89 16.36 -1.46
N PRO A 113 -23.35 16.96 -0.36
CA PRO A 113 -24.42 16.37 0.46
C PRO A 113 -25.75 16.39 -0.31
N GLU A 114 -26.59 15.38 -0.07
CA GLU A 114 -27.83 15.15 -0.84
C GLU A 114 -28.85 16.29 -0.64
N GLY A 115 -28.82 16.95 0.53
CA GLY A 115 -29.70 18.08 0.86
C GLY A 115 -29.28 19.43 0.24
N ASP A 116 -28.01 19.60 -0.13
CA ASP A 116 -27.46 20.88 -0.59
C ASP A 116 -26.47 20.70 -1.76
N LYS A 117 -27.00 20.63 -2.98
CA LYS A 117 -26.22 20.45 -4.23
C LYS A 117 -25.25 21.61 -4.52
N CYS A 118 -25.43 22.74 -3.86
CA CYS A 118 -24.59 23.94 -3.99
C CYS A 118 -23.39 23.95 -3.02
N THR A 119 -23.39 23.10 -2.00
CA THR A 119 -22.31 23.03 -1.02
C THR A 119 -21.34 21.92 -1.42
N ARG A 120 -20.05 22.24 -1.53
CA ARG A 120 -18.98 21.26 -1.77
C ARG A 120 -18.20 21.10 -0.47
N CYS A 121 -18.29 19.94 0.15
CA CYS A 121 -17.54 19.61 1.34
C CYS A 121 -16.27 18.84 0.95
N SER A 122 -15.21 18.96 1.74
CA SER A 122 -14.02 18.13 1.61
C SER A 122 -13.68 17.47 2.94
N CYS A 123 -13.22 16.23 2.90
CA CYS A 123 -12.70 15.59 4.09
C CYS A 123 -11.28 16.11 4.37
N ALA A 124 -11.12 16.90 5.44
CA ALA A 124 -9.82 17.44 5.81
C ALA A 124 -8.89 16.36 6.36
N LEU A 125 -7.57 16.60 6.28
CA LEU A 125 -6.55 15.70 6.82
C LEU A 125 -6.66 15.46 8.35
N SER A 126 -7.41 16.34 9.04
CA SER A 126 -7.77 16.21 10.46
C SER A 126 -8.88 15.18 10.72
N GLY A 127 -9.49 14.58 9.69
CA GLY A 127 -10.61 13.65 9.85
C GLY A 127 -11.97 14.32 10.06
N SER A 128 -12.06 15.64 9.90
CA SER A 128 -13.30 16.41 10.00
C SER A 128 -13.80 16.87 8.61
N PRO A 129 -15.10 16.75 8.29
CA PRO A 129 -15.65 17.31 7.06
C PRO A 129 -15.63 18.84 7.12
N CYS A 130 -14.99 19.47 6.13
CA CYS A 130 -14.96 20.92 5.97
C CYS A 130 -15.98 21.31 4.90
N CYS A 131 -17.07 21.96 5.30
CA CYS A 131 -18.06 22.51 4.39
C CYS A 131 -18.00 24.05 4.47
N PRO A 132 -17.64 24.76 3.39
CA PRO A 132 -17.75 26.22 3.38
C PRO A 132 -19.24 26.61 3.49
N PRO A 133 -19.55 27.74 4.16
CA PRO A 133 -20.92 28.22 4.23
C PRO A 133 -21.44 28.42 2.81
N ALA A 134 -22.65 27.90 2.52
CA ALA A 134 -23.29 28.07 1.23
C ALA A 134 -23.29 29.57 0.85
N PRO A 135 -23.00 29.93 -0.42
CA PRO A 135 -23.18 31.30 -0.86
C PRO A 135 -24.65 31.65 -0.67
N LYS A 136 -24.95 32.46 0.35
CA LYS A 136 -26.30 33.00 0.57
C LYS A 136 -26.71 33.66 -0.73
N GLY A 137 -27.71 33.09 -1.40
CA GLY A 137 -28.18 33.54 -2.70
C GLY A 137 -28.32 35.06 -2.67
N GLN A 138 -27.54 35.72 -3.52
CA GLN A 138 -27.69 37.15 -3.73
C GLN A 138 -29.11 37.35 -4.25
N LEU A 139 -29.97 37.95 -3.42
CA LEU A 139 -31.33 38.33 -3.80
C LEU A 139 -31.18 39.16 -5.08
N ARG A 140 -31.54 38.59 -6.23
CA ARG A 140 -31.70 39.36 -7.46
C ARG A 140 -32.76 40.40 -7.15
N ALA A 141 -32.37 41.66 -7.00
CA ALA A 141 -33.29 42.76 -6.92
C ALA A 141 -34.15 42.70 -8.19
N LEU A 142 -35.40 42.26 -8.06
CA LEU A 142 -36.41 42.55 -9.06
C LEU A 142 -36.49 44.08 -9.08
N ILE A 143 -35.94 44.71 -10.11
CA ILE A 143 -36.27 46.10 -10.41
C ILE A 143 -37.76 46.07 -10.77
N LEU A 144 -38.61 46.30 -9.78
CA LEU A 144 -40.02 46.59 -9.97
C LEU A 144 -40.07 47.95 -10.66
N THR A 145 -40.05 47.98 -12.00
CA THR A 145 -40.46 49.17 -12.75
C THR A 145 -41.97 49.32 -12.64
N LEU A 146 -42.42 49.84 -11.50
CA LEU A 146 -43.78 50.32 -11.28
C LEU A 146 -43.73 51.84 -11.16
N THR A 147 -44.15 52.52 -12.22
CA THR A 147 -45.06 53.68 -12.23
C THR A 147 -45.25 54.06 -13.70
N SER A 148 -46.36 53.63 -14.32
CA SER A 148 -47.59 54.41 -14.38
C SER A 148 -47.38 55.75 -15.08
N THR A 149 -47.81 55.77 -16.34
CA THR A 149 -48.39 56.91 -17.07
C THR A 149 -49.05 57.94 -16.16
N PHE A 150 -48.86 59.24 -16.39
CA PHE A 150 -49.92 60.24 -16.63
C PHE A 150 -49.31 61.54 -17.26
N PRO A 151 -50.09 62.32 -18.04
CA PRO A 151 -49.68 63.25 -19.10
C PRO A 151 -49.81 64.74 -18.72
N LEU A 152 -49.11 65.65 -19.42
CA LEU A 152 -49.41 67.10 -19.48
C LEU A 152 -48.84 67.68 -20.80
N THR A 153 -49.70 67.93 -21.80
CA THR A 153 -50.24 69.23 -22.26
C THR A 153 -49.44 69.91 -23.38
N GLY A 154 -50.08 70.04 -24.53
CA GLY A 154 -49.85 71.05 -25.57
C GLY A 154 -51.19 71.60 -26.00
#